data_AF-A0A6A4KIF8-F1
#
_entry.id   AF-A0A6A4KIF8-F1
#
_cell.length_a   1.000
_cell.length_b   1.000
_cell.length_c   1.000
_cell.angle_alpha   90.00
_cell.angle_beta   90.00
_cell.angle_gamma   90.00
#
_symmetry.space_group_name_H-M   'P 1'
#
loop_
_entity.id
_entity.type
_entity.pdbx_description
1 polymer ?
#
loop_
_entity_poly.entity_id
_entity_poly.type
_entity_poly.pdbx_seq_one_letter_code
_entity_poly.pdbx_strand_id
1 'polypeptide(L)'
;MTTPIPAYVDGDNINSFLERMDLFFLAEEIDNDVKKVAKLAALLPLCLFEKLKASLAPEKILGSKYARIREKLVTLETPVVNKALARFEFSSLSRSPGQTVPDDAATLKKAVIPCDFGSAMDTFFCERLIGGMKDAQIVAALLALDDEKSFDFRLPLQSKQRL
;
A
#
# COMPACT_ATOMS: atom_id res chain seq x y z
N MET A 1 -33.11 -4.60 13.32
CA MET A 1 -32.52 -3.29 13.03
C MET A 1 -31.55 -3.50 11.88
N THR A 2 -31.86 -2.94 10.72
CA THR A 2 -31.01 -3.07 9.53
C THR A 2 -29.78 -2.19 9.73
N THR A 3 -28.60 -2.78 9.87
CA THR A 3 -27.35 -2.02 9.89
C THR A 3 -27.14 -1.41 8.50
N PRO A 4 -27.03 -0.08 8.37
CA PRO A 4 -26.95 0.59 7.06
C PRO A 4 -25.61 0.34 6.35
N ILE A 5 -24.61 -0.21 7.06
CA ILE A 5 -23.30 -0.53 6.50
C ILE A 5 -23.16 -2.05 6.41
N PRO A 6 -22.71 -2.59 5.26
CA PRO A 6 -22.31 -3.98 5.13
C PRO A 6 -21.14 -4.30 6.08
N ALA A 7 -21.22 -5.45 6.76
CA ALA A 7 -20.12 -5.99 7.55
C ALA A 7 -18.84 -6.16 6.71
N TYR A 8 -17.69 -6.15 7.37
CA TYR A 8 -16.42 -6.44 6.71
C TYR A 8 -16.41 -7.90 6.21
N VAL A 9 -15.87 -8.10 5.01
CA VAL A 9 -15.68 -9.41 4.40
C VAL A 9 -14.18 -9.65 4.26
N ASP A 10 -13.71 -10.83 4.66
CA ASP A 10 -12.30 -11.20 4.56
C ASP A 10 -11.80 -11.05 3.12
N GLY A 11 -10.68 -10.34 2.94
CA GLY A 11 -10.10 -10.03 1.63
C GLY A 11 -10.53 -8.68 1.04
N ASP A 12 -11.53 -8.00 1.62
CA ASP A 12 -11.84 -6.62 1.25
C ASP A 12 -10.73 -5.67 1.72
N ASN A 13 -10.61 -4.53 1.04
CA ASN A 13 -9.71 -3.47 1.46
C ASN A 13 -10.16 -2.88 2.80
N ILE A 14 -9.43 -3.22 3.87
CA ILE A 14 -9.70 -2.77 5.23
C ILE A 14 -9.72 -1.24 5.35
N ASN A 15 -8.91 -0.50 4.58
CA ASN A 15 -8.90 0.96 4.63
C ASN A 15 -10.20 1.55 4.10
N SER A 16 -10.72 1.01 2.99
CA SER A 16 -12.01 1.43 2.44
C SER A 16 -13.18 1.09 3.37
N PHE A 17 -13.10 -0.04 4.09
CA PHE A 17 -14.07 -0.35 5.14
C PHE A 17 -14.02 0.65 6.30
N LEU A 18 -12.81 0.96 6.82
CA LEU A 18 -12.63 1.92 7.90
C LEU A 18 -13.07 3.34 7.51
N GLU A 19 -12.84 3.76 6.27
CA GLU A 19 -13.32 5.05 5.75
C GLU A 19 -14.86 5.10 5.73
N ARG A 20 -15.54 4.03 5.30
CA ARG A 20 -17.01 3.92 5.39
C ARG A 20 -17.50 4.02 6.84
N MET A 21 -16.77 3.41 7.78
CA MET A 21 -17.09 3.52 9.21
C MET A 21 -16.96 4.96 9.71
N ASP A 22 -15.90 5.66 9.30
CA ASP A 22 -15.67 7.07 9.65
C ASP A 22 -16.83 7.96 9.15
N LEU A 23 -17.26 7.78 7.90
CA LEU A 23 -18.40 8.50 7.32
C LEU A 23 -19.71 8.21 8.05
N PHE A 24 -19.94 6.96 8.47
CA PHE A 24 -21.12 6.61 9.24
C PHE A 24 -21.10 7.20 10.65
N PHE A 25 -19.96 7.19 11.33
CA PHE A 25 -19.85 7.83 12.64
C PHE A 25 -20.11 9.33 12.55
N LEU A 26 -19.65 9.97 11.47
CA LEU A 26 -19.95 11.37 11.20
C LEU A 26 -21.45 11.60 10.97
N ALA A 27 -22.10 10.79 10.12
CA ALA A 27 -23.52 10.92 9.81
C ALA A 27 -24.44 10.69 11.02
N GLU A 28 -24.04 9.80 11.93
CA GLU A 28 -24.78 9.44 13.15
C GLU A 28 -24.40 10.31 14.37
N GLU A 29 -23.53 11.32 14.18
CA GLU A 29 -23.01 12.18 15.25
C GLU A 29 -22.36 11.39 16.41
N ILE A 30 -21.71 10.27 16.08
CA ILE A 30 -21.03 9.42 17.05
C ILE A 30 -19.59 9.92 17.18
N ASP A 31 -19.29 10.62 18.26
CA ASP A 31 -17.92 11.08 18.51
C ASP A 31 -17.14 10.23 19.52
N ASN A 32 -17.81 9.63 20.50
CA ASN A 32 -17.10 8.91 21.55
C ASN A 32 -16.49 7.58 21.09
N ASP A 33 -15.26 7.30 21.54
CA ASP A 33 -14.49 6.10 21.21
C ASP A 33 -15.23 4.80 21.56
N VAL A 34 -15.93 4.77 22.71
CA VAL A 34 -16.63 3.57 23.19
C VAL A 34 -17.69 3.09 22.19
N LYS A 35 -18.51 4.02 21.67
CA LYS A 35 -19.54 3.73 20.67
C LYS A 35 -18.91 3.39 19.32
N LYS A 36 -17.87 4.12 18.89
CA LYS A 36 -17.15 3.83 17.63
C LYS A 36 -16.59 2.41 17.64
N VAL A 37 -15.88 2.03 18.70
CA VAL A 37 -15.30 0.69 18.88
C VAL A 37 -16.37 -0.39 18.97
N ALA A 38 -17.46 -0.16 19.71
CA ALA A 38 -18.55 -1.14 19.81
C ALA A 38 -19.24 -1.39 18.47
N LYS A 39 -19.56 -0.33 17.72
CA LYS A 39 -20.19 -0.46 16.39
C LYS A 39 -19.25 -1.09 15.36
N LEU A 40 -17.96 -0.74 15.39
CA LEU A 40 -16.95 -1.38 14.54
C LEU A 40 -16.85 -2.87 14.83
N ALA A 41 -16.70 -3.25 16.10
CA ALA A 41 -16.57 -4.65 16.51
C ALA A 41 -17.77 -5.51 16.08
N ALA A 42 -18.99 -4.95 16.10
CA ALA A 42 -20.19 -5.64 15.65
C ALA A 42 -20.24 -5.93 14.14
N LEU A 43 -19.42 -5.22 13.36
CA LEU A 43 -19.35 -5.36 11.89
C LEU A 43 -18.11 -6.14 11.44
N LEU A 44 -17.28 -6.64 12.36
CA LEU A 44 -16.15 -7.50 12.03
C LEU A 44 -16.58 -8.98 12.01
N PRO A 45 -16.03 -9.80 11.11
CA PRO A 45 -16.18 -11.25 11.19
C PRO A 45 -15.48 -11.78 12.45
N LEU A 46 -16.01 -12.87 13.01
CA LEU A 46 -15.56 -13.44 14.28
C LEU A 46 -14.05 -13.76 14.29
N CYS A 47 -13.53 -14.26 13.17
CA CYS A 47 -12.10 -14.58 13.02
C CYS A 47 -11.21 -13.34 13.19
N LEU A 48 -11.55 -12.23 12.52
CA LEU A 48 -10.82 -10.98 12.63
C LEU A 48 -10.99 -10.33 14.00
N PHE A 49 -12.18 -10.41 14.58
CA PHE A 49 -12.43 -9.92 15.93
C PHE A 49 -11.57 -10.62 16.99
N GLU A 50 -11.44 -11.95 16.95
CA GLU A 50 -10.57 -12.69 17.89
C GLU A 50 -9.09 -12.36 17.68
N LYS A 51 -8.63 -12.18 16.43
CA LYS A 51 -7.26 -11.71 16.14
C LYS A 51 -7.01 -10.32 16.71
N LEU A 52 -7.96 -9.39 16.53
CA LEU A 52 -7.89 -8.05 17.09
C LEU A 52 -7.79 -8.09 18.61
N LYS A 53 -8.66 -8.87 19.26
CA LYS A 53 -8.67 -9.05 20.71
C LYS A 53 -7.35 -9.62 21.24
N ALA A 54 -6.79 -10.63 20.58
CA ALA A 54 -5.49 -11.19 20.92
C ALA A 54 -4.37 -10.16 20.77
N SER A 55 -4.41 -9.31 19.73
CA SER A 55 -3.40 -8.27 19.48
C SER A 55 -3.39 -7.11 20.50
N LEU A 56 -4.44 -7.00 21.31
CA LEU A 56 -4.62 -5.95 22.32
C LEU A 56 -4.31 -6.43 23.74
N ALA A 57 -4.14 -7.73 23.95
CA ALA A 57 -3.84 -8.28 25.27
C ALA A 57 -2.57 -7.62 25.89
N PRO A 58 -2.57 -7.32 27.20
CA PRO A 58 -3.58 -7.67 28.22
C PRO A 58 -4.77 -6.70 28.31
N GLU A 59 -4.82 -5.66 27.48
CA GLU A 59 -5.90 -4.67 27.50
C GLU A 59 -7.19 -5.20 26.84
N LYS A 60 -8.33 -4.61 27.21
CA LYS A 60 -9.63 -4.95 26.62
C LYS A 60 -9.90 -4.06 25.39
N ILE A 61 -10.61 -4.62 24.40
CA ILE A 61 -11.16 -3.86 23.27
C ILE A 61 -12.01 -2.69 23.79
N LEU A 62 -12.89 -2.97 24.76
CA LEU A 62 -13.69 -1.94 25.41
C LEU A 62 -12.78 -1.03 26.26
N GLY A 63 -12.70 0.24 25.90
CA GLY A 63 -11.80 1.22 26.53
C GLY A 63 -10.56 1.56 25.68
N SER A 64 -10.32 0.83 24.60
CA SER A 64 -9.32 1.21 23.60
C SER A 64 -9.79 2.41 22.79
N LYS A 65 -8.85 3.30 22.40
CA LYS A 65 -9.14 4.39 21.47
C LYS A 65 -9.42 3.84 20.07
N TYR A 66 -10.40 4.41 19.37
CA TYR A 66 -10.76 4.00 18.02
C TYR A 66 -9.56 4.06 17.06
N ALA A 67 -8.73 5.11 17.15
CA ALA A 67 -7.52 5.25 16.35
C ALA A 67 -6.57 4.04 16.48
N ARG A 68 -6.33 3.55 17.71
CA ARG A 68 -5.48 2.38 17.96
C ARG A 68 -6.08 1.11 17.37
N ILE A 69 -7.40 0.95 17.43
CA ILE A 69 -8.10 -0.20 16.83
C ILE A 69 -7.95 -0.18 15.31
N ARG A 70 -8.08 0.99 14.65
CA ARG A 70 -7.87 1.14 13.21
C ARG A 70 -6.48 0.67 12.80
N GLU A 71 -5.44 1.16 13.48
CA GLU A 71 -4.04 0.78 13.20
C GLU A 71 -3.82 -0.73 13.32
N LYS A 72 -4.37 -1.35 14.36
CA LYS A 72 -4.26 -2.80 14.56
C LYS A 72 -4.99 -3.59 13.49
N LEU A 73 -6.20 -3.19 13.10
CA LEU A 73 -6.94 -3.84 12.02
C LEU A 73 -6.21 -3.72 10.68
N VAL A 74 -5.70 -2.54 10.35
CA VAL A 74 -4.86 -2.36 9.15
C VAL A 74 -3.66 -3.29 9.20
N THR A 75 -2.97 -3.38 10.34
CA THR A 75 -1.81 -4.28 10.50
C THR A 75 -2.17 -5.75 10.33
N LEU A 76 -3.33 -6.18 10.85
CA LEU A 76 -3.77 -7.58 10.80
C LEU A 76 -4.20 -8.02 9.39
N GLU A 77 -4.84 -7.12 8.64
CA GLU A 77 -5.32 -7.37 7.29
C GLU A 77 -4.31 -6.97 6.20
N THR A 78 -3.22 -6.31 6.57
CA THR A 78 -2.08 -6.12 5.66
C THR A 78 -1.34 -7.46 5.58
N PRO A 79 -1.34 -8.15 4.41
CA PRO A 79 -0.63 -9.40 4.28
C PRO A 79 0.85 -9.18 4.64
N VAL A 80 1.42 -10.12 5.40
CA VAL A 80 2.86 -10.09 5.70
C VAL A 80 3.59 -10.31 4.39
N VAL A 81 4.01 -9.22 3.76
CA VAL A 81 4.83 -9.27 2.56
C VAL A 81 6.19 -9.83 2.97
N ASN A 82 6.56 -10.99 2.41
CA ASN A 82 7.92 -11.46 2.53
C ASN A 82 8.81 -10.52 1.71
N LYS A 83 9.39 -9.52 2.38
CA LYS A 83 10.23 -8.49 1.74
C LYS A 83 11.38 -9.10 0.95
N ALA A 84 11.95 -10.22 1.43
CA ALA A 84 13.02 -10.90 0.71
C ALA A 84 12.52 -11.49 -0.62
N LEU A 85 11.34 -12.12 -0.60
CA LEU A 85 10.70 -12.63 -1.83
C LEU A 85 10.33 -11.47 -2.77
N ALA A 86 9.68 -10.41 -2.27
CA ALA A 86 9.32 -9.25 -3.08
C ALA A 86 10.55 -8.60 -3.73
N ARG A 87 11.65 -8.46 -2.98
CA ARG A 87 12.94 -7.95 -3.50
C ARG A 87 13.56 -8.88 -4.52
N PHE A 88 13.45 -10.20 -4.34
CA PHE A 88 13.91 -11.20 -5.30
C PHE A 88 13.09 -11.15 -6.60
N GLU A 89 11.76 -11.04 -6.51
CA GLU A 89 10.88 -10.92 -7.66
C GLU A 89 11.14 -9.61 -8.41
N PHE A 90 11.20 -8.48 -7.69
CA PHE A 90 11.59 -7.19 -8.25
C PHE A 90 12.95 -7.26 -8.93
N SER A 91 13.92 -7.92 -8.29
CA SER A 91 15.26 -8.05 -8.85
C SER A 91 15.36 -9.01 -10.04
N SER A 92 14.32 -9.80 -10.28
CA SER A 92 14.20 -10.70 -11.43
C SER A 92 13.44 -10.08 -12.60
N LEU A 93 12.76 -8.95 -12.40
CA LEU A 93 12.02 -8.27 -13.47
C LEU A 93 12.95 -7.78 -14.57
N SER A 94 12.62 -8.10 -15.81
CA SER A 94 13.30 -7.56 -16.98
C SER A 94 12.27 -7.06 -17.98
N ARG A 95 12.61 -5.96 -18.67
CA ARG A 95 11.74 -5.41 -19.70
C ARG A 95 11.57 -6.44 -20.83
N SER A 96 10.32 -6.78 -21.12
CA SER A 96 10.02 -7.76 -22.17
C SER A 96 10.38 -7.22 -23.56
N PRO A 97 10.76 -8.08 -24.52
CA PRO A 97 10.99 -7.65 -25.89
C PRO A 97 9.74 -6.95 -26.46
N GLY A 98 9.88 -5.70 -26.91
CA GLY A 98 8.78 -4.90 -27.45
C GLY A 98 7.92 -4.16 -26.42
N GLN A 99 8.19 -4.33 -25.12
CA GLN A 99 7.53 -3.55 -24.07
C GLN A 99 8.01 -2.09 -24.09
N THR A 100 7.07 -1.15 -24.00
CA THR A 100 7.40 0.28 -23.98
C THR A 100 8.02 0.66 -22.63
N VAL A 101 8.81 1.74 -22.61
CA VAL A 101 9.38 2.28 -21.36
C VAL A 101 8.29 2.66 -20.34
N PRO A 102 7.16 3.31 -20.73
CA PRO A 102 6.06 3.57 -19.81
C PRO A 102 5.45 2.32 -19.16
N ASP A 103 5.25 1.25 -19.94
CA ASP A 103 4.65 0.02 -19.44
C ASP A 103 5.59 -0.73 -18.49
N ASP A 104 6.89 -0.72 -18.80
CA ASP A 104 7.93 -1.26 -17.94
C ASP A 104 8.00 -0.47 -16.62
N ALA A 105 8.04 0.86 -16.70
CA ALA A 105 7.98 1.72 -15.52
C ALA A 105 6.73 1.45 -14.68
N ALA A 106 5.55 1.30 -15.29
CA ALA A 106 4.32 0.96 -14.58
C ALA A 106 4.38 -0.40 -13.87
N THR A 107 5.08 -1.37 -14.45
CA THR A 107 5.29 -2.70 -13.87
C THR A 107 6.23 -2.63 -12.67
N LEU A 108 7.39 -1.98 -12.84
CA LEU A 108 8.38 -1.76 -11.78
C LEU A 108 7.79 -0.97 -10.60
N LYS A 109 6.93 0.01 -10.89
CA LYS A 109 6.20 0.81 -9.91
C LYS A 109 5.35 -0.04 -8.96
N LYS A 110 4.65 -1.02 -9.51
CA LYS A 110 3.82 -1.92 -8.71
C LYS A 110 4.68 -2.88 -7.88
N ALA A 111 5.80 -3.35 -8.45
CA ALA A 111 6.69 -4.31 -7.82
C ALA A 111 7.60 -3.73 -6.73
N VAL A 112 7.94 -2.44 -6.80
CA VAL A 112 8.83 -1.81 -5.80
C VAL A 112 8.13 -1.55 -4.47
N ILE A 113 6.80 -1.31 -4.47
CA ILE A 113 6.00 -1.05 -3.26
C ILE A 113 6.16 -2.17 -2.20
N PRO A 114 5.94 -3.46 -2.51
CA PRO A 114 6.08 -4.54 -1.53
C PRO A 114 7.54 -4.78 -1.08
N CYS A 115 8.55 -4.23 -1.78
CA CYS A 115 9.95 -4.42 -1.41
C CYS A 115 10.33 -3.67 -0.12
N ASP A 116 9.59 -2.61 0.22
CA ASP A 116 9.82 -1.75 1.38
C ASP A 116 11.31 -1.36 1.52
N PHE A 117 11.82 -0.67 0.49
CA PHE A 117 13.19 -0.13 0.47
C PHE A 117 13.34 1.15 1.30
N GLY A 118 12.25 1.67 1.88
CA GLY A 118 12.26 2.94 2.59
C GLY A 118 12.75 4.09 1.70
N SER A 119 13.66 4.90 2.23
CA SER A 119 14.23 6.06 1.52
C SER A 119 15.05 5.70 0.27
N ALA A 120 15.47 4.45 0.11
CA ALA A 120 16.24 3.99 -1.05
C ALA A 120 15.36 3.52 -2.22
N MET A 121 14.04 3.61 -2.11
CA MET A 121 13.10 3.12 -3.13
C MET A 121 13.36 3.73 -4.51
N ASP A 122 13.56 5.04 -4.58
CA ASP A 122 13.77 5.75 -5.86
C ASP A 122 15.08 5.30 -6.52
N THR A 123 16.14 5.09 -5.73
CA THR A 123 17.42 4.57 -6.23
C THR A 123 17.26 3.20 -6.87
N PHE A 124 16.69 2.22 -6.15
CA PHE A 124 16.51 0.86 -6.69
C PHE A 124 15.56 0.83 -7.88
N PHE A 125 14.53 1.67 -7.88
CA PHE A 125 13.62 1.83 -9.02
C PHE A 125 14.37 2.34 -10.26
N CYS A 126 15.17 3.40 -10.11
CA CYS A 126 15.96 3.98 -11.19
C CYS A 126 16.99 3.00 -11.74
N GLU A 127 17.77 2.34 -10.87
CA GLU A 127 18.74 1.32 -11.27
C GLU A 127 18.08 0.22 -12.12
N ARG A 128 16.91 -0.25 -11.69
CA ARG A 128 16.16 -1.28 -12.40
C ARG A 128 15.61 -0.78 -13.74
N LEU A 129 15.04 0.43 -13.76
CA LEU A 129 14.50 1.03 -14.97
C LEU A 129 15.60 1.27 -16.02
N ILE A 130 16.77 1.77 -15.59
CA ILE A 130 17.94 1.96 -16.45
C ILE A 130 18.43 0.61 -16.98
N GLY A 131 18.50 -0.42 -16.15
CA GLY A 131 18.90 -1.78 -16.55
C GLY A 131 17.97 -2.41 -17.61
N GLY A 132 16.73 -1.95 -17.74
CA GLY A 132 15.79 -2.39 -18.78
C GLY A 132 15.95 -1.67 -20.13
N MET A 133 16.70 -0.56 -20.17
CA MET A 133 16.88 0.25 -21.38
C MET A 133 17.81 -0.43 -22.38
N LYS A 134 17.49 -0.29 -23.68
CA LYS A 134 18.33 -0.80 -24.78
C LYS A 134 19.11 0.30 -25.49
N ASP A 135 18.70 1.56 -25.30
CA ASP A 135 19.32 2.71 -25.93
C ASP A 135 20.44 3.25 -25.04
N ALA A 136 21.68 3.10 -25.51
CA ALA A 136 22.88 3.54 -24.81
C ALA A 136 22.94 5.07 -24.62
N GLN A 137 22.32 5.86 -25.51
CA GLN A 137 22.29 7.32 -25.38
C GLN A 137 21.34 7.76 -24.28
N ILE A 138 20.16 7.11 -24.16
CA ILE A 138 19.20 7.36 -23.08
C ILE A 138 19.82 6.94 -21.74
N VAL A 139 20.49 5.78 -21.70
CA VAL A 139 21.20 5.32 -20.49
C VAL A 139 22.29 6.31 -20.08
N ALA A 140 23.12 6.77 -21.02
CA ALA A 140 24.17 7.75 -20.73
C ALA A 140 23.59 9.08 -20.23
N ALA A 141 22.49 9.55 -20.83
CA ALA A 141 21.81 10.77 -20.40
C ALA A 141 21.19 10.63 -18.99
N LEU A 142 20.62 9.48 -18.67
CA LEU A 142 20.03 9.19 -17.35
C LEU A 142 21.11 9.04 -16.27
N LEU A 143 22.23 8.38 -16.57
CA LEU A 143 23.35 8.22 -15.65
C LEU A 143 24.11 9.54 -15.41
N ALA A 144 24.02 10.51 -16.32
CA ALA A 144 24.60 11.84 -16.17
C ALA A 144 23.73 12.80 -15.35
N LEU A 145 22.51 12.40 -14.97
CA LEU A 145 21.67 13.15 -14.02
C LEU A 145 22.11 12.78 -12.59
N ASP A 146 23.06 13.55 -12.05
CA ASP A 146 23.65 13.39 -10.71
C ASP A 146 22.65 13.23 -9.54
N ASP A 147 23.14 12.58 -8.48
CA ASP A 147 22.52 12.09 -7.23
C ASP A 147 21.54 13.03 -6.48
N GLU A 148 21.49 14.32 -6.78
CA GLU A 148 20.60 15.28 -6.08
C GLU A 148 19.20 15.39 -6.69
N LYS A 149 19.01 14.91 -7.93
CA LYS A 149 17.70 14.92 -8.55
C LYS A 149 17.00 13.64 -8.20
N SER A 150 16.29 13.65 -7.06
CA SER A 150 15.12 12.79 -6.84
C SER A 150 14.43 12.66 -8.19
N PHE A 151 14.45 11.46 -8.75
CA PHE A 151 13.88 11.20 -10.06
C PHE A 151 12.40 11.44 -9.88
N ASP A 152 11.94 12.66 -10.17
CA ASP A 152 10.53 13.01 -9.98
C ASP A 152 9.77 12.20 -11.01
N PHE A 153 9.28 11.08 -10.52
CA PHE A 153 8.48 10.04 -11.13
C PHE A 153 7.32 10.56 -12.00
N ARG A 154 6.96 11.84 -11.81
CA ARG A 154 5.90 12.57 -12.48
C ARG A 154 6.30 13.16 -13.83
N LEU A 155 7.59 13.23 -14.19
CA LEU A 155 8.03 14.04 -15.35
C LEU A 155 8.26 13.31 -16.69
N PRO A 156 8.79 12.07 -16.80
CA PRO A 156 9.18 11.58 -18.14
C PRO A 156 8.05 11.01 -19.02
N LEU A 157 6.83 10.83 -18.50
CA LEU A 157 5.76 10.18 -19.28
C LEU A 157 4.97 11.12 -20.21
N GLN A 158 5.31 12.42 -20.24
CA GLN A 158 4.65 13.40 -21.10
C GLN A 158 5.23 13.45 -22.53
N SER A 159 6.47 12.97 -22.73
CA SER A 159 7.07 12.93 -24.06
C SER A 159 6.79 11.57 -24.71
N LYS A 160 5.79 11.56 -25.59
CA LYS A 160 5.70 10.57 -26.68
C LYS A 160 7.02 10.56 -27.46
N GLN A 161 7.95 9.68 -27.12
CA GLN A 161 9.06 9.37 -28.00
C GLN A 161 9.03 7.87 -28.32
N ARG A 162 8.55 7.61 -29.55
CA ARG A 162 8.95 6.45 -30.32
C ARG A 162 10.41 6.64 -30.69
N LEU A 163 11.30 5.90 -30.04
CA LEU A 163 12.59 5.45 -30.58
C LEU A 163 12.81 4.02 -30.06
#